data_AF-A0A9D2KV15-F1
#
_entry.id   AF-A0A9D2KV15-F1
#
_cell.length_a   1.000
_cell.length_b   1.000
_cell.length_c   1.000
_cell.angle_alpha   90.00
_cell.angle_beta   90.00
_cell.angle_gamma   90.00
#
_symmetry.space_group_name_H-M   'P 1'
#
loop_
_entity.id
_entity.type
_entity.pdbx_description
1 polymer ?
#
loop_
_entity_poly.entity_id
_entity_poly.type
_entity_poly.pdbx_seq_one_letter_code
_entity_poly.pdbx_strand_id
1 'polypeptide(L)' 'MAATVTAHRTGILAWYDCHISTRKVEGINNKIKVMKRTAYGFRDERYFELRLYELHDCRITRNVG' A
#
# COMPACT_ATOMS: atom_id res chain seq x y z
N MET A 1 -12.75 -21.20 -0.81
CA MET A 1 -13.25 -19.93 -0.21
C MET A 1 -13.47 -20.06 1.29
N ALA A 2 -14.21 -21.07 1.78
CA ALA A 2 -14.47 -21.25 3.21
C ALA A 2 -13.20 -21.42 4.07
N ALA A 3 -12.20 -22.19 3.59
CA ALA A 3 -10.96 -22.45 4.34
C ALA A 3 -10.15 -21.16 4.65
N THR A 4 -10.14 -20.20 3.74
CA THR A 4 -9.41 -18.92 3.89
C THR A 4 -10.04 -18.05 4.97
N VAL A 5 -11.38 -17.99 5.03
CA VAL A 5 -12.11 -17.23 6.06
C VAL A 5 -11.87 -17.84 7.43
N THR A 6 -11.92 -19.18 7.54
CA THR A 6 -11.68 -19.88 8.81
C THR A 6 -10.26 -19.67 9.33
N ALA A 7 -9.26 -19.60 8.43
CA ALA A 7 -7.86 -19.35 8.79
C ALA A 7 -7.63 -17.92 9.34
N HIS A 8 -8.38 -16.93 8.85
CA HIS A 8 -8.24 -15.53 9.25
C HIS A 8 -9.29 -15.07 10.30
N ARG A 9 -10.07 -16.00 10.87
CA ARG A 9 -11.17 -15.69 11.81
C ARG A 9 -10.75 -14.83 13.00
N THR A 10 -9.53 -15.02 13.51
CA THR A 10 -9.01 -14.29 14.68
C THR A 10 -8.76 -12.82 14.35
N GLY A 11 -8.19 -12.53 13.18
CA GLY A 11 -7.98 -11.16 12.71
C GLY A 11 -9.29 -10.44 12.38
N ILE A 12 -10.30 -11.16 11.88
CA ILE A 12 -11.64 -10.62 11.63
C ILE A 12 -12.32 -10.23 12.94
N LEU A 13 -12.25 -11.08 13.97
CA LEU A 13 -12.83 -10.79 15.28
C LEU A 13 -12.09 -9.64 15.99
N ALA A 14 -10.75 -9.61 15.91
CA ALA A 14 -9.94 -8.55 16.53
C ALA A 14 -10.23 -7.14 15.99
N TRP A 15 -10.81 -7.01 14.80
CA TRP A 15 -11.23 -5.73 14.24
C TRP A 15 -12.36 -5.07 15.05
N TYR A 16 -13.25 -5.87 15.68
CA TYR A 16 -14.32 -5.34 16.52
C TYR A 16 -13.80 -4.68 17.80
N ASP A 17 -12.73 -5.23 18.37
CA ASP A 17 -12.08 -4.68 19.57
C ASP A 17 -11.20 -3.47 19.23
N CYS A 18 -10.54 -3.49 18.07
CA CYS A 18 -9.69 -2.41 17.59
C CYS A 18 -10.01 -2.06 16.13
N HIS A 19 -10.66 -0.91 15.93
CA HIS A 19 -11.05 -0.42 14.61
C HIS A 19 -9.84 0.10 13.82
N ILE A 20 -9.00 -0.81 13.35
CA ILE A 20 -7.86 -0.49 12.49
C ILE A 20 -8.40 -0.20 11.08
N SER A 21 -8.15 1.02 10.59
CA SER A 21 -8.48 1.39 9.21
C SER A 21 -7.36 0.97 8.26
N THR A 22 -7.68 0.15 7.24
CA THR A 22 -6.77 -0.20 6.14
C THR A 22 -6.50 0.96 5.18
N ARG A 23 -7.22 2.08 5.29
CA ARG A 23 -7.12 3.23 4.37
C ARG A 23 -5.69 3.74 4.18
N LYS A 24 -4.91 3.82 5.27
CA LYS A 24 -3.51 4.28 5.20
C LYS A 24 -2.62 3.30 4.42
N VAL A 25 -2.77 2.01 4.70
CA VAL A 25 -2.01 0.93 4.04
C VAL A 25 -2.40 0.85 2.56
N GLU A 26 -3.68 0.96 2.23
CA GLU A 26 -4.17 1.01 0.85
C GLU A 26 -3.64 2.22 0.08
N GLY A 27 -3.60 3.39 0.73
CA GLY A 27 -3.03 4.60 0.14
C GLY A 27 -1.56 4.43 -0.25
N ILE A 28 -0.76 3.81 0.64
CA ILE A 28 0.64 3.49 0.38
C ILE A 28 0.75 2.51 -0.79
N ASN A 29 -0.02 1.42 -0.78
CA ASN A 29 -0.03 0.45 -1.87
C ASN A 29 -0.38 1.07 -3.23
N ASN A 30 -1.32 2.00 -3.26
CA ASN A 30 -1.68 2.68 -4.50
C ASN A 30 -0.55 3.62 -4.99
N LYS A 31 0.11 4.36 -4.09
CA LYS A 31 1.27 5.18 -4.46
C LYS A 31 2.40 4.34 -5.08
N ILE A 32 2.73 3.20 -4.47
CA ILE A 32 3.75 2.28 -4.99
C ILE A 32 3.33 1.74 -6.37
N LYS A 33 2.07 1.37 -6.53
CA LYS A 33 1.53 0.88 -7.80
C LYS A 33 1.65 1.91 -8.92
N VAL A 34 1.35 3.18 -8.64
CA VAL A 34 1.51 4.28 -9.60
C VAL A 34 2.98 4.49 -9.94
N MET A 35 3.86 4.57 -8.94
CA MET A 35 5.30 4.72 -9.15
C MET A 35 5.87 3.62 -10.06
N LYS A 36 5.50 2.36 -9.81
CA LYS A 36 5.92 1.23 -10.65
C LYS A 36 5.41 1.30 -12.09
N ARG A 37 4.24 1.90 -12.34
CA ARG A 37 3.69 2.08 -13.69
C ARG A 37 4.37 3.21 -14.47
N THR A 38 4.78 4.26 -13.76
CA THR A 38 5.47 5.40 -14.38
C THR A 38 6.94 5.10 -14.67
N ALA A 39 7.58 4.24 -13.88
CA ALA A 39 8.95 3.80 -14.14
C ALA A 39 8.98 2.80 -15.30
N TYR A 40 9.83 3.05 -16.31
CA TYR A 40 10.13 2.10 -17.39
C TYR A 40 11.09 0.98 -16.91
N GLY A 41 10.74 0.35 -15.79
CA GLY A 41 11.55 -0.66 -15.10
C GLY A 41 12.56 -0.05 -14.12
N PHE A 42 12.62 -0.60 -12.91
CA PHE A 42 13.71 -0.34 -11.97
C PHE A 42 14.81 -1.35 -12.24
N ARG A 43 16.03 -0.86 -12.48
CA ARG A 43 17.19 -1.70 -12.81
C ARG A 43 17.92 -2.24 -11.57
N ASP A 44 17.70 -1.59 -10.43
CA ASP A 44 18.32 -1.89 -9.13
C ASP A 44 17.24 -1.81 -8.04
N GLU A 45 17.18 -2.84 -7.20
CA GLU A 45 16.28 -2.92 -6.05
C GLU A 45 16.60 -1.86 -4.98
N ARG A 46 17.89 -1.54 -4.77
CA ARG A 46 18.30 -0.49 -3.83
C ARG A 46 17.79 0.88 -4.25
N TYR A 47 17.78 1.13 -5.56
CA TYR A 47 17.21 2.36 -6.11
C TYR A 47 15.69 2.41 -5.96
N PHE A 48 15.01 1.26 -6.05
CA PHE A 48 13.57 1.17 -5.77
C PHE A 48 13.26 1.44 -4.29
N GLU A 49 14.05 0.92 -3.35
CA GLU A 49 13.91 1.20 -1.92
C GLU A 49 14.12 2.68 -1.59
N LEU A 50 15.15 3.31 -2.16
CA LEU A 50 15.39 4.75 -2.01
C LEU A 50 14.20 5.57 -2.51
N ARG A 51 13.64 5.20 -3.67
CA ARG A 51 12.43 5.85 -4.20
C ARG A 51 11.19 5.61 -3.34
N LEU A 52 11.10 4.47 -2.65
CA LEU A 52 10.03 4.19 -1.70
C LEU A 52 10.09 5.10 -0.48
N TYR A 53 11.30 5.38 0.05
CA TYR A 53 11.47 6.33 1.15
C TYR A 53 11.08 7.77 0.73
N GLU A 54 11.47 8.20 -0.46
CA GLU A 54 11.10 9.52 -1.00
C GLU A 54 9.58 9.67 -1.28
N LEU A 55 8.86 8.56 -1.46
CA LEU A 55 7.42 8.55 -1.76
C LEU A 55 6.55 9.14 -0.64
N HIS A 56 7.08 9.16 0.58
CA HIS A 56 6.45 9.80 1.73
C HIS A 56 6.33 11.32 1.53
N ASP A 57 7.36 11.94 0.93
CA ASP A 57 7.47 13.39 0.77
C ASP A 57 6.76 13.88 -0.49
N CYS A 58 6.55 13.00 -1.47
CA CYS A 58 5.70 13.29 -2.62
C CYS A 58 4.22 13.39 -2.19
N ARG A 59 3.75 14.62 -2.00
CA ARG A 59 2.31 14.94 -2.04
C ARG A 59 1.80 14.57 -3.42
N ILE A 60 0.84 13.65 -3.51
CA ILE A 60 0.06 13.47 -4.73
C ILE A 60 -0.80 14.73 -4.84
N THR A 61 -0.29 15.76 -5.52
CA THR A 61 -1.16 16.82 -6.00
C THR A 61 -2.04 16.16 -7.06
N ARG A 62 -3.34 16.04 -6.78
CA ARG A 62 -4.30 15.85 -7.86
C ARG A 62 -4.25 17.15 -8.67
N ASN A 63 -3.51 17.17 -9.77
CA ASN A 63 -3.76 18.18 -10.80
C ASN A 63 -5.15 17.89 -11.33
N VAL A 64 -6.13 18.55 -10.72
CA VAL A 64 -7.49 18.68 -11.24
C VAL A 64 -7.40 19.88 -12.18
N GLY A 65 -7.33 19.58 -13.48
CA GLY A 65 -7.72 20.53 -14.52
C GLY A 65 -9.23 20.59 -14.62
#